data_AF-A0A2P8HGR0-F1
#
_entry.id   AF-A0A2P8HGR0-F1
#
_cell.length_a   1.000
_cell.length_b   1.000
_cell.length_c   1.000
_cell.angle_alpha   90.00
_cell.angle_beta   90.00
_cell.angle_gamma   90.00
#
_symmetry.space_group_name_H-M   'P 1'
#
loop_
_entity.id
_entity.type
_entity.pdbx_description
1 polymer ?
#
loop_
_entity_poly.entity_id
_entity_poly.type
_entity_poly.pdbx_seq_one_letter_code
_entity_poly.pdbx_strand_id
1 'polypeptide(L)'
;MNTCNCPNPPGGQVICEQHQMAICIVENGEPRHLCLNPKGKNNSISLVNWALGEITGIERIANSNITTEEIHLLTNGRYKRGKERTVTFSLPQSIKIAIEEISNRGMDRGYEKGLEVS
;
A
#
# COMPACT_ATOMS: atom_id res chain seq x y z
N MET A 1 2.21 4.37 -17.54
CA MET A 1 1.66 3.06 -17.14
C MET A 1 2.14 2.71 -15.75
N ASN A 2 1.37 1.94 -14.98
CA ASN A 2 1.79 1.41 -13.68
C ASN A 2 1.99 -0.10 -13.81
N THR A 3 3.22 -0.56 -13.59
CA THR A 3 3.61 -1.95 -13.87
C THR A 3 4.05 -2.64 -12.58
N CYS A 4 3.53 -3.85 -12.34
CA CYS A 4 3.92 -4.72 -11.24
C CYS A 4 4.58 -5.99 -11.79
N ASN A 5 5.79 -6.29 -11.32
CA ASN A 5 6.48 -7.53 -11.65
C ASN A 5 5.99 -8.66 -10.73
N CYS A 6 5.38 -9.70 -11.29
CA CYS A 6 4.82 -10.79 -10.52
C CYS A 6 5.90 -11.83 -10.18
N PRO A 7 5.98 -12.28 -8.92
CA PRO A 7 6.86 -13.38 -8.56
C PRO A 7 6.40 -14.68 -9.22
N ASN A 8 7.33 -15.60 -9.51
CA ASN A 8 7.01 -16.94 -9.99
C ASN A 8 6.26 -17.76 -8.92
N PRO A 9 5.25 -18.60 -9.26
CA PRO A 9 4.64 -18.84 -10.58
C PRO A 9 3.12 -18.58 -10.69
N PRO A 10 2.64 -18.37 -11.93
CA PRO A 10 3.34 -17.68 -13.02
C PRO A 10 3.47 -16.21 -12.58
N GLY A 11 4.65 -15.74 -12.22
CA GLY A 11 5.67 -15.39 -13.20
C GLY A 11 5.13 -14.45 -14.27
N GLY A 12 5.61 -13.21 -14.34
CA GLY A 12 5.24 -12.28 -15.40
C GLY A 12 5.15 -10.84 -14.94
N GLN A 13 4.27 -10.07 -15.59
CA GLN A 13 4.02 -8.67 -15.29
C GLN A 13 2.55 -8.34 -15.45
N VAL A 14 2.06 -7.44 -14.60
CA VAL A 14 0.76 -6.78 -14.75
C VAL A 14 1.01 -5.34 -15.13
N ILE A 15 0.45 -4.92 -16.26
CA ILE A 15 0.53 -3.53 -16.73
C ILE A 15 -0.87 -2.94 -16.63
N CYS A 16 -1.01 -1.90 -15.80
CA CYS A 16 -2.24 -1.15 -15.63
C CYS A 16 -2.06 0.31 -16.08
N GLU A 17 -3.18 1.04 -16.14
CA GLU A 17 -3.13 2.47 -16.34
C GLU A 17 -2.37 3.17 -15.20
N GLN A 18 -1.82 4.36 -15.47
CA GLN A 18 -0.95 5.06 -14.50
C GLN A 18 -1.67 5.40 -13.18
N HIS A 19 -2.98 5.59 -13.24
CA HIS A 19 -3.80 5.92 -12.08
C HIS A 19 -4.30 4.67 -11.33
N GLN A 20 -4.11 3.48 -11.89
CA GLN A 20 -4.55 2.21 -11.31
C GLN A 20 -3.45 1.58 -10.47
N MET A 21 -3.84 0.88 -9.42
CA MET A 21 -2.99 -0.03 -8.67
C MET A 21 -2.86 -1.35 -9.42
N ALA A 22 -1.62 -1.77 -9.69
CA ALA A 22 -1.31 -3.04 -10.32
C ALA A 22 -0.98 -4.07 -9.23
N ILE A 23 -1.64 -5.23 -9.24
CA ILE A 23 -1.50 -6.27 -8.21
C ILE A 23 -1.31 -7.64 -8.86
N CYS A 24 -0.35 -8.39 -8.32
CA CYS A 24 -0.18 -9.82 -8.52
C CYS A 24 -0.45 -10.54 -7.20
N ILE A 25 -1.38 -11.49 -7.20
CA ILE A 25 -1.68 -12.36 -6.06
C ILE A 25 -1.28 -13.77 -6.46
N VAL A 26 -0.55 -14.46 -5.60
CA VAL A 26 -0.34 -15.90 -5.69
C VAL A 26 -0.97 -16.50 -4.44
N GLU A 27 -2.04 -17.28 -4.62
CA GLU A 27 -2.78 -17.91 -3.54
C GLU A 27 -2.92 -19.40 -3.84
N ASN A 28 -2.43 -20.27 -2.95
CA ASN A 28 -2.42 -21.73 -3.17
C ASN A 28 -1.72 -22.16 -4.47
N GLY A 29 -0.72 -21.40 -4.90
CA GLY A 29 -0.01 -21.64 -6.17
C GLY A 29 -0.74 -21.12 -7.41
N GLU A 30 -1.92 -20.54 -7.25
CA GLU A 30 -2.69 -19.96 -8.36
C GLU A 30 -2.45 -18.44 -8.46
N PRO A 31 -2.06 -17.95 -9.65
CA PRO A 31 -1.88 -16.52 -9.91
C PRO A 31 -3.21 -15.81 -10.12
N ARG A 32 -3.29 -14.55 -9.70
CA ARG A 32 -4.35 -13.62 -10.10
C ARG A 32 -3.75 -12.24 -10.32
N HIS A 33 -4.20 -11.57 -11.37
CA HIS A 33 -3.74 -10.25 -11.77
C HIS A 33 -4.90 -9.27 -11.72
N LEU A 34 -4.68 -8.09 -11.12
CA LEU A 34 -5.71 -7.08 -10.95
C LEU A 34 -5.17 -5.68 -11.29
N CYS A 35 -6.03 -4.89 -11.93
CA CYS A 35 -5.87 -3.45 -12.06
C CYS A 35 -7.03 -2.78 -11.32
N LEU A 36 -6.72 -2.05 -10.24
CA LEU A 36 -7.74 -1.45 -9.38
C LEU A 36 -7.67 0.07 -9.41
N ASN A 37 -8.80 0.71 -9.68
CA ASN A 37 -8.93 2.16 -9.53
C ASN A 37 -8.98 2.50 -8.03
N PRO A 38 -8.17 3.47 -7.56
CA PRO A 38 -8.24 3.97 -6.20
C PRO A 38 -9.65 4.37 -5.81
N LYS A 39 -10.13 3.82 -4.69
CA LYS A 39 -11.38 4.24 -4.05
C LYS A 39 -11.05 4.94 -2.74
N GLY A 40 -11.81 5.97 -2.42
CA GLY A 40 -11.57 6.78 -1.24
C GLY A 40 -12.08 8.19 -1.47
N LYS A 41 -12.35 8.90 -0.37
CA LYS A 41 -12.57 10.34 -0.47
C LYS A 41 -11.23 11.01 -0.85
N ASN A 42 -11.26 12.27 -1.27
CA ASN A 42 -10.07 13.07 -1.61
C ASN A 42 -9.19 13.40 -0.38
N ASN A 43 -9.00 12.44 0.54
CA ASN A 43 -8.11 12.56 1.69
C ASN A 43 -7.13 11.37 1.71
N SER A 44 -5.92 11.67 2.14
CA SER A 44 -4.75 10.77 2.08
C SER A 44 -4.96 9.50 2.90
N ILE A 45 -5.55 9.63 4.09
CA ILE A 45 -5.79 8.50 5.01
C ILE A 45 -6.77 7.49 4.39
N SER A 46 -7.85 7.96 3.76
CA SER A 46 -8.84 7.13 3.09
C SER A 46 -8.26 6.38 1.91
N LEU A 47 -7.41 7.02 1.11
CA LEU A 47 -6.74 6.38 -0.02
C LEU A 47 -5.78 5.28 0.45
N VAL A 48 -5.02 5.53 1.51
CA VAL A 48 -4.07 4.56 2.05
C VAL A 48 -4.79 3.39 2.74
N ASN A 49 -5.85 3.64 3.52
CA ASN A 49 -6.66 2.58 4.10
C ASN A 49 -7.34 1.72 3.03
N TRP A 50 -7.81 2.32 1.94
CA TRP A 50 -8.31 1.55 0.79
C TRP A 50 -7.22 0.62 0.23
N ALA A 51 -6.03 1.15 -0.05
CA ALA A 51 -4.93 0.37 -0.60
C ALA A 51 -4.54 -0.81 0.31
N LEU A 52 -4.41 -0.55 1.61
CA LEU A 52 -4.14 -1.58 2.62
C LEU A 52 -5.23 -2.66 2.62
N GLY A 53 -6.50 -2.27 2.48
CA GLY A 53 -7.61 -3.23 2.44
C GLY A 53 -7.54 -4.16 1.24
N GLU A 54 -7.29 -3.61 0.05
CA GLU A 54 -7.14 -4.41 -1.18
C GLU A 54 -5.92 -5.33 -1.13
N ILE A 55 -4.79 -4.85 -0.58
CA ILE A 55 -3.53 -5.62 -0.51
C ILE A 55 -3.63 -6.74 0.54
N THR A 56 -4.18 -6.45 1.71
CA THR A 56 -4.24 -7.41 2.82
C THR A 56 -5.46 -8.33 2.74
N GLY A 57 -6.47 -7.95 1.96
CA GLY A 57 -7.78 -8.61 1.92
C GLY A 57 -8.58 -8.45 3.22
N ILE A 58 -8.23 -7.46 4.04
CA ILE A 58 -8.91 -7.14 5.30
C ILE A 58 -9.67 -5.83 5.09
N GLU A 59 -10.97 -5.84 5.37
CA GLU A 59 -11.77 -4.61 5.29
C GLU A 59 -11.26 -3.57 6.29
N ARG A 60 -11.14 -2.31 5.84
CA ARG A 60 -10.65 -1.20 6.66
C ARG A 60 -11.64 -0.05 6.67
N ILE A 61 -11.78 0.56 7.84
CA ILE A 61 -12.50 1.83 7.99
C ILE A 61 -11.65 2.93 7.33
N ALA A 62 -12.28 3.76 6.51
CA ALA A 62 -11.59 4.76 5.69
C ALA A 62 -10.65 5.70 6.49
N ASN A 63 -11.00 6.06 7.72
CA ASN A 63 -10.24 7.00 8.54
C ASN A 63 -9.47 6.32 9.69
N SER A 64 -9.25 5.01 9.63
CA SER A 64 -8.41 4.32 10.63
C SER A 64 -7.00 4.90 10.65
N ASN A 65 -6.38 4.89 11.83
CA ASN A 65 -4.97 5.22 11.97
C ASN A 65 -4.13 4.26 11.11
N ILE A 66 -3.05 4.79 10.54
CA ILE A 66 -2.10 4.06 9.72
C ILE A 66 -0.79 3.98 10.50
N THR A 67 -0.28 2.77 10.70
CA THR A 67 0.95 2.56 11.47
C THR A 67 2.19 2.66 10.59
N THR A 68 3.35 2.82 11.22
CA THR A 68 4.64 2.83 10.50
C THR A 68 4.90 1.50 9.78
N GLU A 69 4.49 0.38 10.36
CA GLU A 69 4.61 -0.95 9.75
C GLU A 69 3.75 -1.07 8.49
N GLU A 70 2.56 -0.47 8.50
CA GLU A 70 1.67 -0.42 7.34
C GLU A 70 2.25 0.47 6.22
N ILE A 71 2.89 1.58 6.58
CA ILE A 71 3.63 2.41 5.63
C ILE A 71 4.79 1.61 5.02
N HIS A 72 5.60 0.94 5.85
CA HIS A 72 6.71 0.09 5.38
C HIS A 72 6.22 -1.03 4.46
N LEU A 73 5.08 -1.66 4.77
CA LEU A 73 4.46 -2.66 3.90
C LEU A 73 4.16 -2.07 2.51
N LEU A 74 3.54 -0.89 2.45
CA LEU A 74 3.18 -0.22 1.20
C LEU A 74 4.41 0.21 0.39
N THR A 75 5.47 0.66 1.04
CA THR A 75 6.71 1.06 0.36
C THR A 75 7.51 -0.14 -0.15
N ASN A 76 7.39 -1.30 0.51
CA ASN A 76 8.09 -2.52 0.10
C ASN A 76 7.46 -3.19 -1.13
N GLY A 77 6.23 -2.83 -1.52
CA GLY A 77 5.57 -3.37 -2.71
C GLY A 77 5.19 -4.85 -2.62
N ARG A 78 5.26 -5.45 -1.42
CA ARG A 78 5.00 -6.87 -1.21
C ARG A 78 4.39 -7.13 0.17
N TYR A 79 3.40 -7.99 0.19
CA TYR A 79 2.75 -8.50 1.40
C TYR A 79 2.67 -10.03 1.33
N LYS A 80 2.81 -10.70 2.48
CA LYS A 80 2.69 -12.15 2.60
C LYS A 80 1.82 -12.50 3.80
N ARG A 81 0.81 -13.34 3.57
CA ARG A 81 -0.08 -13.85 4.62
C ARG A 81 0.07 -15.37 4.69
N GLY A 82 0.74 -15.83 5.75
CA GLY A 82 1.06 -17.25 5.91
C GLY A 82 1.97 -17.78 4.80
N LYS A 83 1.86 -19.08 4.52
CA LYS A 83 2.63 -19.74 3.43
C LYS A 83 1.92 -19.69 2.09
N GLU A 84 0.62 -19.48 2.08
CA GLU A 84 -0.26 -19.73 0.94
C GLU A 84 -0.52 -18.51 0.09
N ARG A 85 -0.46 -17.29 0.67
CA ARG A 85 -0.79 -16.05 -0.03
C ARG A 85 0.37 -15.08 -0.06
N THR A 86 0.80 -14.72 -1.27
CA THR A 86 1.74 -13.63 -1.54
C THR A 86 1.08 -12.61 -2.44
N VAL A 87 1.21 -11.33 -2.10
CA VAL A 87 0.74 -10.21 -2.89
C VAL A 87 1.92 -9.32 -3.23
N THR A 88 2.15 -9.07 -4.51
CA THR A 88 3.11 -8.07 -4.99
C THR A 88 2.32 -6.99 -5.70
N PHE A 89 2.69 -5.73 -5.54
CA PHE A 89 1.91 -4.62 -6.07
C PHE A 89 2.78 -3.43 -6.45
N SER A 90 2.23 -2.58 -7.32
CA SER A 90 2.75 -1.24 -7.58
C SER A 90 1.65 -0.22 -7.35
N LEU A 91 1.95 0.80 -6.56
CA LEU A 91 1.01 1.86 -6.19
C LEU A 91 0.97 2.97 -7.27
N PRO A 92 -0.21 3.51 -7.60
CA PRO A 92 -0.31 4.70 -8.44
C PRO A 92 0.21 5.93 -7.69
N GLN A 93 0.56 6.99 -8.44
CA GLN A 93 1.20 8.18 -7.89
C GLN A 93 0.37 8.88 -6.80
N SER A 94 -0.96 8.90 -6.93
CA SER A 94 -1.85 9.49 -5.93
C SER A 94 -1.71 8.86 -4.54
N ILE A 95 -1.48 7.55 -4.48
CA ILE A 95 -1.32 6.82 -3.21
C ILE A 95 0.10 7.03 -2.66
N LYS A 96 1.12 7.12 -3.52
CA LYS A 96 2.49 7.45 -3.09
C LYS A 96 2.55 8.83 -2.42
N ILE A 97 1.93 9.83 -3.05
CA ILE A 97 1.80 11.18 -2.46
C ILE A 97 1.06 11.11 -1.12
N ALA A 98 -0.04 10.36 -1.04
CA ALA A 98 -0.78 10.20 0.21
C ALA A 98 0.07 9.58 1.34
N ILE A 99 0.91 8.59 1.03
CA ILE A 99 1.84 7.98 2.00
C ILE A 99 2.87 9.00 2.49
N GLU A 100 3.44 9.80 1.59
CA GLU A 100 4.40 10.86 1.93
C GLU A 100 3.77 11.92 2.85
N GLU A 101 2.56 12.39 2.53
CA GLU A 101 1.83 13.35 3.36
C GLU A 101 1.57 12.82 4.77
N ILE A 102 1.21 11.55 4.92
CA ILE A 102 0.97 10.92 6.22
C ILE A 102 2.29 10.78 7.00
N SER A 103 3.35 10.36 6.32
CA SER A 103 4.67 10.17 6.93
C SER A 103 5.22 11.49 7.47
N ASN A 104 5.07 12.59 6.72
CA ASN A 104 5.52 13.91 7.13
C ASN A 104 4.73 14.45 8.34
N ARG A 105 3.42 14.22 8.41
CA ARG A 105 2.59 14.58 9.58
C ARG A 105 2.98 13.84 10.86
N GLY A 106 3.54 12.63 10.73
CA GLY A 106 4.07 11.87 11.85
C GLY A 106 5.40 12.41 12.38
N MET A 107 6.25 12.95 11.49
CA MET A 107 7.56 13.52 11.86
C MET A 107 7.47 14.85 12.60
N ASP A 108 6.47 15.68 12.30
CA ASP A 108 6.27 16.97 13.01
C ASP A 108 5.94 16.79 14.50
N ARG A 109 5.42 15.62 14.92
CA ARG A 109 5.14 15.33 16.34
C ARG A 109 6.33 14.77 17.12
N GLY A 110 7.46 14.53 16.47
CA GLY A 110 8.65 13.92 17.07
C GLY A 110 9.69 14.91 17.63
N TYR A 111 9.54 16.22 17.40
CA TYR A 111 10.58 17.23 17.68
C TYR A 111 10.26 18.22 18.82
N GLU A 112 9.27 17.95 19.67
CA GLU A 112 8.91 18.81 20.83
C GLU A 112 9.27 18.23 22.21
N LYS A 113 10.10 17.19 22.30
CA LYS A 113 10.63 16.72 23.60
C LYS A 113 12.14 16.72 23.62
N GLY A 114 12.71 17.91 23.83
CA GLY A 114 14.14 18.09 23.98
C GLY A 114 14.56 19.53 24.28
N LEU A 115 13.80 20.24 25.13
CA LEU A 115 14.27 21.50 25.68
C LEU A 115 13.63 21.76 27.07
N GLU A 116 14.02 20.98 28.06
CA GLU A 116 13.99 21.48 29.45
C GLU A 116 15.43 21.82 29.82
N VAL A 117 15.71 23.12 29.73
CA VAL A 117 16.86 23.78 30.32
C VAL A 117 16.40 24.23 31.71
N SER A 118 17.08 23.75 32.76
CA SER A 118 17.43 24.43 34.02
C SER A 118 17.60 23.42 35.14
#